data_AF-A0A7K5YEW1-F1
#
_entry.id   AF-A0A7K5YEW1-F1
#
_cell.length_a   1.000
_cell.length_b   1.000
_cell.length_c   1.000
_cell.angle_alpha   90.00
_cell.angle_beta   90.00
_cell.angle_gamma   90.00
#
_symmetry.space_group_name_H-M   'P 1'
#
loop_
_entity.id
_entity.type
_entity.pdbx_description
1 polymer ?
#
loop_
_entity_poly.entity_id
_entity_poly.type
_entity_poly.pdbx_seq_one_letter_code
_entity_poly.pdbx_strand_id
1 'polypeptide(L)'
;GAYFTEKANKHLYKYKCTPAESMAFQHKAIKSDQPPGPGAYTLPRLVGPNTAYTHASPCYSMRGRSKHNDFTEDLAKTPGPAAFSTVDLDVFTKRAPKYTMGTKTTLGGDKTLKPGPADYCIGKVR
;
A
#
# COMPACT_ATOMS: atom_id res chain seq x y z
N GLY A 1 72.47 -0.19 -76.62
CA GLY A 1 72.75 0.94 -75.71
C GLY A 1 71.51 1.79 -75.68
N ALA A 2 70.80 1.89 -74.56
CA ALA A 2 71.14 2.75 -73.42
C ALA A 2 71.16 4.23 -73.82
N TYR A 3 69.97 4.84 -73.88
CA TYR A 3 69.85 6.30 -73.87
C TYR A 3 69.86 6.75 -72.41
N PHE A 4 70.87 7.54 -72.06
CA PHE A 4 71.01 8.20 -70.76
C PHE A 4 70.46 9.62 -70.85
N THR A 5 69.90 10.11 -69.74
CA THR A 5 69.29 11.43 -69.59
C THR A 5 70.35 12.48 -69.25
N GLU A 6 70.37 13.59 -70.00
CA GLU A 6 71.24 14.72 -69.68
C GLU A 6 70.49 15.86 -69.00
N LYS A 7 71.14 16.36 -67.96
CA LYS A 7 70.66 17.22 -66.88
C LYS A 7 70.43 18.65 -67.36
N ALA A 8 69.30 19.24 -67.00
CA ALA A 8 69.26 20.66 -66.64
C ALA A 8 68.50 20.79 -65.33
N ASN A 9 69.23 21.07 -64.26
CA ASN A 9 68.66 21.37 -62.97
C ASN A 9 69.05 22.82 -62.64
N LYS A 10 68.18 23.47 -61.88
CA LYS A 10 68.48 24.61 -61.00
C LYS A 10 68.56 25.99 -61.70
N HIS A 11 67.55 26.83 -61.45
CA HIS A 11 67.65 27.93 -60.47
C HIS A 11 66.63 29.07 -60.71
N LEU A 12 65.98 29.47 -59.61
CA LEU A 12 65.62 30.86 -59.28
C LEU A 12 64.48 31.54 -60.05
N TYR A 13 63.25 31.34 -59.57
CA TYR A 13 62.27 32.42 -59.32
C TYR A 13 61.28 31.86 -58.28
N LYS A 14 61.61 31.74 -56.98
CA LYS A 14 61.65 32.85 -56.00
C LYS A 14 60.77 34.03 -56.43
N TYR A 15 59.45 33.83 -56.43
CA TYR A 15 58.34 34.81 -56.39
C TYR A 15 57.09 34.06 -56.92
N LYS A 16 56.35 33.31 -56.11
CA LYS A 16 55.28 33.84 -55.27
C LYS A 16 54.88 32.77 -54.24
N CYS A 17 55.67 32.62 -53.16
CA CYS A 17 55.05 32.28 -51.88
C CYS A 17 54.50 33.60 -51.34
N THR A 18 53.25 33.91 -51.66
CA THR A 18 52.51 34.90 -50.88
C THR A 18 52.15 34.25 -49.54
N PRO A 19 52.42 34.89 -48.39
CA PRO A 19 51.80 34.48 -47.13
C PRO A 19 50.28 34.45 -47.29
N ALA A 20 49.65 33.39 -46.79
CA ALA A 20 48.24 33.09 -46.94
C ALA A 20 47.40 33.95 -45.99
N GLU A 21 46.49 34.75 -46.53
CA GLU A 21 45.44 35.43 -45.77
C GLU A 21 44.16 34.59 -45.83
N SER A 22 44.00 33.69 -44.87
CA SER A 22 42.74 32.97 -44.66
C SER A 22 41.93 33.69 -43.58
N MET A 23 40.92 34.46 -43.98
CA MET A 23 39.93 35.07 -43.07
C MET A 23 38.85 34.04 -42.68
N ALA A 24 39.25 32.87 -42.19
CA ALA A 24 38.30 31.86 -41.75
C ALA A 24 38.80 31.19 -40.47
N PHE A 25 37.93 31.17 -39.46
CA PHE A 25 38.15 30.43 -38.22
C PHE A 25 38.23 28.94 -38.57
N GLN A 26 39.42 28.36 -38.55
CA GLN A 26 39.55 26.90 -38.64
C GLN A 26 39.11 26.32 -37.30
N HIS A 27 37.86 25.87 -37.21
CA HIS A 27 37.44 25.04 -36.09
C HIS A 27 38.35 23.80 -36.08
N LYS A 28 39.05 23.57 -34.97
CA LYS A 28 39.70 22.28 -34.76
C LYS A 28 38.62 21.22 -34.96
N ALA A 29 38.91 20.21 -35.76
CA ALA A 29 38.01 19.06 -35.90
C ALA A 29 37.67 18.59 -34.49
N ILE A 30 36.41 18.78 -34.08
CA ILE A 30 35.93 18.28 -32.81
C ILE A 30 36.04 16.76 -32.97
N LYS A 31 37.01 16.14 -32.30
CA LYS A 31 37.08 14.69 -32.17
C LYS A 31 35.98 14.26 -31.20
N SER A 32 34.73 14.35 -31.63
CA SER A 32 33.55 13.93 -30.87
C SER A 32 33.17 12.48 -31.18
N ASP A 33 34.15 11.64 -31.48
CA ASP A 33 33.90 10.20 -31.57
C ASP A 33 35.19 9.47 -31.22
N GLN A 34 35.58 9.57 -29.95
CA GLN A 34 36.37 8.48 -29.39
C GLN A 34 35.38 7.34 -29.16
N PRO A 35 35.49 6.21 -29.87
CA PRO A 35 34.64 5.07 -29.57
C PRO A 35 34.86 4.71 -28.09
N PRO A 36 33.80 4.36 -27.35
CA PRO A 36 33.94 3.99 -25.96
C PRO A 36 34.96 2.85 -25.86
N GLY A 37 35.83 2.91 -24.85
CA GLY A 37 36.81 1.85 -24.61
C GLY A 37 36.14 0.48 -24.46
N PRO A 38 36.90 -0.62 -24.55
CA PRO A 38 36.36 -1.95 -24.34
C PRO A 38 35.66 -2.01 -22.97
N GLY A 39 34.35 -2.31 -22.99
CA GLY A 39 33.50 -2.34 -21.78
C GLY A 39 32.80 -1.02 -21.41
N ALA A 40 33.00 0.08 -22.14
CA ALA A 40 32.29 1.35 -21.91
C ALA A 40 30.92 1.43 -22.63
N TYR A 41 30.51 0.38 -23.34
CA TYR A 41 29.15 0.27 -23.85
C TYR A 41 28.19 -0.13 -22.73
N THR A 42 27.29 0.78 -22.36
CA THR A 42 26.18 0.45 -21.46
C THR A 42 25.03 -0.08 -22.32
N LEU A 43 24.64 -1.34 -22.11
CA LEU A 43 23.46 -1.90 -22.79
C LEU A 43 22.19 -1.23 -22.24
N PRO A 44 21.24 -0.86 -23.10
CA PRO A 44 19.96 -0.37 -22.64
C PRO A 44 19.25 -1.44 -21.80
N ARG A 45 18.52 -0.99 -20.78
CA ARG A 45 17.70 -1.86 -19.93
C ARG A 45 16.77 -2.71 -20.79
N LEU A 46 16.83 -4.03 -20.64
CA LEU A 46 16.05 -4.99 -21.43
C LEU A 46 14.67 -5.31 -20.82
N VAL A 47 14.47 -5.06 -19.53
CA VAL A 47 13.24 -5.38 -18.80
C VAL A 47 12.84 -4.29 -17.79
N GLY A 48 11.56 -3.97 -17.72
CA GLY A 48 11.00 -2.97 -16.80
C GLY A 48 10.62 -1.64 -17.47
N PRO A 49 10.10 -0.66 -16.73
CA PRO A 49 9.66 0.61 -17.30
C PRO A 49 10.85 1.35 -17.96
N ASN A 50 10.60 2.00 -19.11
CA ASN A 50 11.56 2.77 -19.91
C ASN A 50 12.65 1.94 -20.61
N THR A 51 12.27 0.90 -21.35
CA THR A 51 13.17 0.19 -22.27
C THR A 51 13.36 0.95 -23.58
N ALA A 52 14.61 1.06 -24.07
CA ALA A 52 14.94 1.89 -25.22
C ALA A 52 14.48 1.31 -26.58
N TYR A 53 14.38 -0.02 -26.68
CA TYR A 53 14.15 -0.72 -27.95
C TYR A 53 12.82 -1.48 -28.01
N THR A 54 12.17 -1.69 -26.88
CA THR A 54 10.92 -2.44 -26.76
C THR A 54 9.92 -1.61 -25.97
N HIS A 55 8.63 -1.73 -26.27
CA HIS A 55 7.60 -1.16 -25.42
C HIS A 55 7.43 -2.05 -24.18
N ALA A 56 7.69 -1.51 -22.99
CA ALA A 56 7.45 -2.21 -21.73
C ALA A 56 6.02 -2.04 -21.26
N SER A 57 5.39 -3.13 -20.81
CA SER A 57 4.11 -3.08 -20.12
C SER A 57 4.25 -2.39 -18.76
N PRO A 58 3.18 -1.78 -18.22
CA PRO A 58 3.21 -1.16 -16.90
C PRO A 58 3.67 -2.14 -15.81
N CYS A 59 4.60 -1.70 -14.96
CA CYS A 59 5.07 -2.47 -13.81
C CYS A 59 4.35 -1.96 -12.55
N TYR A 60 3.36 -2.70 -12.09
CA TYR A 60 2.63 -2.38 -10.86
C TYR A 60 3.31 -3.01 -9.65
N SER A 61 3.44 -2.24 -8.57
CA SER A 61 3.85 -2.76 -7.27
C SER A 61 2.75 -2.45 -6.24
N MET A 62 2.54 -3.39 -5.33
CA MET A 62 1.60 -3.18 -4.22
C MET A 62 2.36 -2.53 -3.07
N ARG A 63 1.99 -1.30 -2.71
CA ARG A 63 2.47 -0.66 -1.49
C ARG A 63 1.80 -1.33 -0.29
N GLY A 64 2.55 -1.57 0.79
CA GLY A 64 2.02 -2.10 2.04
C GLY A 64 0.90 -1.21 2.61
N ARG A 65 -0.06 -1.83 3.33
CA ARG A 65 -1.15 -1.11 3.99
C ARG A 65 -0.59 -0.15 5.04
N SER A 66 -1.05 1.10 5.03
CA SER A 66 -0.74 2.07 6.09
C SER A 66 -1.38 1.61 7.39
N LYS A 67 -0.63 1.64 8.50
CA LYS A 67 -1.18 1.44 9.85
C LYS A 67 -2.00 2.63 10.33
N HIS A 68 -1.84 3.78 9.67
CA HIS A 68 -2.55 5.00 10.03
C HIS A 68 -4.04 4.84 9.71
N ASN A 69 -4.89 4.91 10.75
CA ASN A 69 -6.33 4.65 10.73
C ASN A 69 -6.72 3.19 10.45
N ASP A 70 -5.90 2.22 10.84
CA ASP A 70 -6.34 0.82 10.80
C ASP A 70 -7.43 0.57 11.84
N PHE A 71 -8.40 -0.29 11.51
CA PHE A 71 -9.48 -0.70 12.43
C PHE A 71 -8.94 -1.43 13.67
N THR A 72 -7.71 -1.93 13.59
CA THR A 72 -7.00 -2.58 14.70
C THR A 72 -6.50 -1.58 15.76
N GLU A 73 -6.28 -0.31 15.41
CA GLU A 73 -5.76 0.72 16.33
C GLU A 73 -6.89 1.31 17.20
N ASP A 74 -8.12 1.34 16.69
CA ASP A 74 -9.28 1.89 17.39
C ASP A 74 -10.26 0.78 17.78
N LEU A 75 -9.87 0.02 18.81
CA LEU A 75 -10.68 -1.06 19.39
C LEU A 75 -12.05 -0.58 19.89
N ALA A 76 -12.21 0.72 20.15
CA ALA A 76 -13.48 1.31 20.58
C ALA A 76 -14.48 1.43 19.41
N LYS A 77 -14.01 1.60 18.17
CA LYS A 77 -14.87 1.63 16.96
C LYS A 77 -15.35 0.27 16.50
N THR A 78 -14.63 -0.79 16.84
CA THR A 78 -14.96 -2.16 16.43
C THR A 78 -15.05 -3.08 17.65
N PRO A 79 -16.05 -2.87 18.54
CA PRO A 79 -16.29 -3.81 19.62
C PRO A 79 -16.55 -5.21 19.03
N GLY A 80 -15.87 -6.22 19.56
CA GLY A 80 -16.04 -7.61 19.11
C GLY A 80 -17.47 -8.12 19.35
N PRO A 81 -17.86 -9.26 18.75
CA PRO A 81 -19.22 -9.79 18.89
C PRO A 81 -19.64 -10.05 20.34
N ALA A 82 -18.67 -10.32 21.24
CA ALA A 82 -18.90 -10.53 22.66
C ALA A 82 -18.97 -9.23 23.51
N ALA A 83 -18.75 -8.07 22.92
CA ALA A 83 -18.79 -6.79 23.63
C ALA A 83 -20.22 -6.25 23.82
N PHE A 84 -21.21 -6.82 23.11
CA PHE A 84 -22.61 -6.48 23.29
C PHE A 84 -23.23 -7.30 24.42
N SER A 85 -23.88 -6.64 25.38
CA SER A 85 -24.60 -7.31 26.46
C SER A 85 -25.84 -8.04 25.92
N THR A 86 -26.13 -9.23 26.44
CA THR A 86 -27.40 -9.92 26.16
C THR A 86 -28.56 -9.13 26.75
N VAL A 87 -29.49 -8.70 25.89
CA VAL A 87 -30.74 -8.04 26.30
C VAL A 87 -31.87 -9.06 26.32
N ASP A 88 -32.79 -8.93 27.28
CA ASP A 88 -33.98 -9.78 27.33
C ASP A 88 -34.87 -9.51 26.09
N LEU A 89 -35.07 -10.53 25.27
CA LEU A 89 -35.84 -10.44 24.02
C LEU A 89 -37.33 -10.21 24.26
N ASP A 90 -37.82 -10.55 25.46
CA ASP A 90 -39.21 -10.36 25.87
C ASP A 90 -39.59 -8.85 25.93
N VAL A 91 -38.61 -7.94 25.88
CA VAL A 91 -38.83 -6.47 25.83
C VAL A 91 -39.30 -6.00 24.45
N PHE A 92 -38.76 -6.58 23.38
CA PHE A 92 -39.02 -6.14 22.00
C PHE A 92 -39.87 -7.12 21.21
N THR A 93 -39.97 -8.36 21.66
CA THR A 93 -40.67 -9.43 20.95
C THR A 93 -41.75 -10.05 21.83
N LYS A 94 -42.79 -10.59 21.20
CA LYS A 94 -43.82 -11.34 21.93
C LYS A 94 -43.18 -12.58 22.53
N ARG A 95 -43.11 -12.60 23.85
CA ARG A 95 -42.65 -13.74 24.66
C ARG A 95 -43.38 -15.03 24.30
N ALA A 96 -42.64 -16.14 24.22
CA ALA A 96 -43.23 -17.46 24.07
C ALA A 96 -44.07 -17.87 25.29
N PRO A 97 -45.19 -18.60 25.11
CA PRO A 97 -46.01 -19.05 26.23
C PRO A 97 -45.22 -19.99 27.15
N LYS A 98 -45.28 -19.74 28.46
CA LYS A 98 -44.69 -20.61 29.49
C LYS A 98 -45.72 -21.61 29.99
N TYR A 99 -45.51 -22.89 29.69
CA TYR A 99 -46.37 -23.98 30.15
C TYR A 99 -45.76 -24.68 31.38
N THR A 100 -46.62 -25.14 32.28
CA THR A 100 -46.24 -25.96 33.43
C THR A 100 -47.21 -27.15 33.50
N MET A 101 -46.71 -28.37 33.73
CA MET A 101 -47.57 -29.56 33.86
C MET A 101 -48.26 -29.66 35.23
N GLY A 102 -47.84 -28.84 36.20
CA GLY A 102 -48.48 -28.74 37.51
C GLY A 102 -49.61 -27.71 37.52
N THR A 103 -50.58 -27.91 38.41
CA THR A 103 -51.60 -26.90 38.71
C THR A 103 -50.94 -25.63 39.25
N LYS A 104 -51.22 -24.47 38.64
CA LYS A 104 -50.94 -23.17 39.24
C LYS A 104 -51.95 -22.95 40.37
N THR A 105 -51.70 -23.60 41.50
CA THR A 105 -52.39 -23.28 42.74
C THR A 105 -51.87 -21.93 43.22
N THR A 106 -52.57 -20.85 42.83
CA THR A 106 -52.74 -19.74 43.78
C THR A 106 -53.66 -20.28 44.86
N LEU A 107 -53.15 -21.19 45.70
CA LEU A 107 -53.77 -21.44 46.98
C LEU A 107 -53.67 -20.09 47.66
N GLY A 108 -54.75 -19.31 47.60
CA GLY A 108 -55.01 -18.27 48.56
C GLY A 108 -54.95 -18.99 49.89
N GLY A 109 -53.76 -19.00 50.47
CA GLY A 109 -53.51 -19.64 51.75
C GLY A 109 -54.58 -19.12 52.68
N ASP A 110 -55.23 -20.04 53.38
CA ASP A 110 -56.24 -19.74 54.38
C ASP A 110 -55.69 -18.61 55.28
N LYS A 111 -56.16 -17.37 55.04
CA LYS A 111 -55.68 -16.17 55.76
C LYS A 111 -56.23 -16.11 57.17
N THR A 112 -56.97 -17.14 57.58
CA THR A 112 -57.53 -17.28 58.92
C THR A 112 -56.37 -17.41 59.89
N LEU A 113 -56.15 -16.37 60.70
CA LEU A 113 -55.23 -16.41 61.83
C LEU A 113 -55.76 -17.48 62.78
N LYS A 114 -55.06 -18.62 62.87
CA LYS A 114 -55.40 -19.71 63.79
C LYS A 114 -54.70 -19.42 65.11
N PRO A 115 -55.41 -18.92 66.14
CA PRO A 115 -54.79 -18.62 67.43
C PRO A 115 -54.12 -19.87 67.99
N GLY A 116 -52.93 -19.69 68.57
CA GLY A 116 -52.26 -20.75 69.30
C GLY A 116 -53.08 -21.15 70.54
N PRO A 117 -52.83 -22.34 71.12
CA PRO A 117 -53.57 -22.80 72.31
C PRO A 117 -53.50 -21.82 73.51
N ALA A 118 -52.48 -20.96 73.57
CA ALA A 118 -52.33 -19.93 74.60
C ALA A 118 -53.04 -18.59 74.28
N ASP A 119 -53.52 -18.39 73.05
CA ASP A 119 -54.17 -17.14 72.61
C ASP A 119 -55.68 -17.10 72.93
N TYR A 120 -56.23 -18.20 73.49
CA TYR A 120 -57.62 -18.27 73.90
C TYR A 120 -57.82 -17.67 75.30
N CYS A 121 -58.25 -16.41 75.38
CA CYS A 121 -58.69 -15.80 76.63
C CYS A 121 -60.08 -16.33 77.02
N ILE A 122 -60.16 -17.14 78.08
CA ILE A 122 -61.45 -17.54 78.68
C ILE A 122 -61.99 -16.35 79.48
N GLY A 123 -63.08 -15.76 78.99
CA GLY A 123 -63.73 -14.62 79.64
C GLY A 123 -64.12 -14.93 81.08
N LYS A 124 -64.10 -13.90 81.95
CA LYS A 124 -64.49 -14.06 83.35
C LYS A 124 -65.97 -14.46 83.44
N VAL A 125 -66.20 -15.63 84.01
CA VAL A 125 -67.53 -16.10 84.40
C VAL A 125 -68.00 -15.25 85.59
N ARG A 126 -69.24 -14.80 85.51
CA ARG A 126 -69.86 -13.84 86.42
C ARG A 126 -70.40 -14.52 87.68
#